data_AF-A0A9R0YEE1-F1
#
_entry.id   AF-A0A9R0YEE1-F1
#
_cell.length_a   1.000
_cell.length_b   1.000
_cell.length_c   1.000
_cell.angle_alpha   90.00
_cell.angle_beta   90.00
_cell.angle_gamma   90.00
#
_symmetry.space_group_name_H-M   'P 1'
#
loop_
_entity.id
_entity.type
_entity.pdbx_description
1 polymer ?
#
loop_
_entity_poly.entity_id
_entity_poly.type
_entity_poly.pdbx_seq_one_letter_code
_entity_poly.pdbx_strand_id
1 'polypeptide(L)'
;MYRIYQRSTKEIAVWKLSVSWCFEQVIPARVDADHVMLVALATALEVPLRAESFQQGYARDIYTGPGFPRPSVTLLYTGNHYNIIYPRAPSAESSSHQASKREDPADQSSSHQASQREEPAGQS
;
A
#
# COMPACT_ATOMS: atom_id res chain seq x y z
N MET A 1 32.00 -22.29 -32.26
CA MET A 1 31.11 -23.24 -31.57
C MET A 1 29.74 -22.59 -31.43
N TYR A 2 28.84 -22.80 -32.38
CA TYR A 2 27.50 -22.18 -32.38
C TYR A 2 26.50 -23.21 -31.87
N ARG A 3 25.91 -22.96 -30.69
CA ARG A 3 24.78 -23.76 -30.19
C ARG A 3 23.52 -23.32 -30.93
N ILE A 4 23.13 -24.06 -31.95
CA ILE A 4 21.81 -23.91 -32.56
C ILE A 4 20.80 -24.50 -31.57
N TYR A 5 20.00 -23.64 -30.96
CA TYR A 5 18.95 -24.06 -30.02
C TYR A 5 17.81 -24.70 -30.81
N GLN A 6 17.72 -26.03 -30.82
CA GLN A 6 16.53 -26.72 -31.36
C GLN A 6 15.37 -26.50 -30.38
N ARG A 7 14.43 -25.62 -30.73
CA ARG A 7 13.14 -25.51 -30.03
C ARG A 7 12.27 -26.73 -30.36
N SER A 8 11.57 -27.25 -29.38
CA SER A 8 10.62 -28.35 -29.58
C SER A 8 9.47 -27.91 -30.49
N THR A 9 8.89 -28.82 -31.28
CA THR A 9 7.69 -28.54 -32.10
C THR A 9 6.52 -27.98 -31.28
N LYS A 10 6.40 -28.39 -30.00
CA LYS A 10 5.43 -27.83 -29.07
C LYS A 10 5.70 -26.37 -28.75
N GLU A 11 6.97 -26.02 -28.53
CA GLU A 11 7.37 -24.64 -28.32
C GLU A 11 7.10 -23.83 -29.58
N ILE A 12 7.50 -24.31 -30.76
CA ILE A 12 7.27 -23.61 -32.04
C ILE A 12 5.76 -23.33 -32.25
N ALA A 13 4.88 -24.27 -31.91
CA ALA A 13 3.44 -24.08 -31.98
C ALA A 13 2.97 -22.99 -31.00
N VAL A 14 3.41 -23.03 -29.74
CA VAL A 14 3.10 -22.00 -28.72
C VAL A 14 3.61 -20.62 -29.13
N TRP A 15 4.82 -20.54 -29.69
CA TRP A 15 5.39 -19.28 -30.21
C TRP A 15 4.57 -18.75 -31.39
N LYS A 16 4.16 -19.60 -32.34
CA LYS A 16 3.32 -19.18 -33.48
C LYS A 16 1.93 -18.70 -33.03
N LEU A 17 1.30 -19.41 -32.09
CA LEU A 17 0.02 -19.02 -31.48
C LEU A 17 0.15 -17.70 -30.72
N SER A 18 1.25 -17.51 -29.98
CA SER A 18 1.56 -16.26 -29.27
C SER A 18 1.73 -15.08 -30.22
N VAL A 19 2.46 -15.25 -31.34
CA VAL A 19 2.69 -14.16 -32.29
C VAL A 19 1.42 -13.76 -33.03
N SER A 20 0.61 -14.72 -33.49
CA SER A 20 -0.68 -14.42 -34.13
C SER A 20 -1.62 -13.68 -33.18
N TRP A 21 -1.71 -14.13 -31.92
CA TRP A 21 -2.52 -13.46 -30.90
C TRP A 21 -2.08 -12.01 -30.65
N CYS A 22 -0.77 -11.73 -30.63
CA CYS A 22 -0.30 -10.35 -30.51
C CYS A 22 -0.75 -9.46 -31.67
N PHE A 23 -0.72 -9.95 -32.91
CA PHE A 23 -1.19 -9.20 -34.08
C PHE A 23 -2.69 -8.94 -34.07
N GLU A 24 -3.48 -9.81 -33.45
CA GLU A 24 -4.93 -9.68 -33.39
C GLU A 24 -5.39 -8.88 -32.16
N GLN A 25 -4.72 -9.04 -31.01
CA GLN A 25 -5.23 -8.60 -29.71
C GLN A 25 -4.41 -7.51 -29.04
N VAL A 26 -3.12 -7.37 -29.36
CA VAL A 26 -2.21 -6.45 -28.61
C VAL A 26 -1.76 -5.26 -29.46
N ILE A 27 -1.35 -5.52 -30.70
CA ILE A 27 -0.77 -4.50 -31.59
C ILE A 27 -1.82 -3.51 -32.14
N PRO A 28 -3.03 -3.95 -32.54
CA PRO A 28 -4.03 -3.03 -33.07
C PRO A 28 -4.52 -2.02 -32.02
N ALA A 29 -4.78 -0.79 -32.45
CA ALA A 29 -5.34 0.22 -31.56
C ALA A 29 -6.81 -0.09 -31.20
N ARG A 30 -7.22 0.32 -30.00
CA ARG A 30 -8.61 0.20 -29.49
C ARG A 30 -9.09 -1.24 -29.30
N VAL A 31 -8.17 -2.20 -29.14
CA VAL A 31 -8.50 -3.51 -28.58
C VAL A 31 -8.41 -3.42 -27.05
N ASP A 32 -9.36 -4.02 -26.36
CA ASP A 32 -9.39 -4.01 -24.90
C ASP A 32 -8.20 -4.79 -24.33
N ALA A 33 -7.49 -4.15 -23.40
CA ALA A 33 -6.38 -4.77 -22.71
C ALA A 33 -6.88 -5.57 -21.50
N ASP A 34 -6.55 -6.86 -21.47
CA ASP A 34 -6.84 -7.73 -20.33
C ASP A 34 -5.58 -7.95 -19.47
N HIS A 35 -5.73 -8.72 -18.39
CA HIS A 35 -4.72 -9.05 -17.39
C HIS A 35 -3.40 -9.54 -18.01
N VAL A 36 -3.43 -10.38 -19.05
CA VAL A 36 -2.22 -10.90 -19.70
C VAL A 36 -1.39 -9.76 -20.31
N MET A 37 -2.05 -8.79 -20.93
CA MET A 37 -1.38 -7.63 -21.54
C MET A 37 -0.80 -6.71 -20.47
N LEU A 38 -1.52 -6.51 -19.36
CA LEU A 38 -1.02 -5.73 -18.23
C LEU A 38 0.19 -6.38 -17.55
N VAL A 39 0.19 -7.70 -17.36
CA VAL A 39 1.35 -8.45 -16.84
C VAL A 39 2.55 -8.32 -17.79
N ALA A 40 2.32 -8.53 -19.08
CA ALA A 40 3.39 -8.42 -20.09
C ALA A 40 4.00 -7.03 -20.12
N LEU A 41 3.16 -5.99 -20.09
CA LEU A 41 3.61 -4.59 -20.09
C LEU A 41 4.39 -4.25 -18.82
N ALA A 42 3.84 -4.57 -17.64
CA ALA A 42 4.49 -4.30 -16.35
C ALA A 42 5.85 -5.02 -16.24
N THR A 43 5.93 -6.25 -16.76
CA THR A 43 7.17 -7.04 -16.80
C THR A 43 8.19 -6.43 -17.75
N ALA A 44 7.77 -6.05 -18.97
CA ALA A 44 8.66 -5.47 -19.98
C ALA A 44 9.23 -4.12 -19.55
N LEU A 45 8.49 -3.35 -18.75
CA LEU A 45 8.91 -2.06 -18.21
C LEU A 45 9.61 -2.17 -16.85
N GLU A 46 9.59 -3.34 -16.22
CA GLU A 46 10.04 -3.55 -14.84
C GLU A 46 9.36 -2.59 -13.84
N VAL A 47 8.08 -2.29 -14.07
CA VAL A 47 7.29 -1.36 -13.23
C VAL A 47 6.26 -2.13 -12.42
N PRO A 48 6.34 -2.10 -11.07
CA PRO A 48 5.36 -2.75 -10.22
C PRO A 48 3.98 -2.11 -10.32
N LEU A 49 3.00 -2.92 -10.71
CA LEU A 49 1.61 -2.53 -10.94
C LEU A 49 0.69 -3.29 -9.98
N ARG A 50 -0.23 -2.56 -9.33
CA ARG A 50 -1.33 -3.14 -8.55
C ARG A 50 -2.66 -2.83 -9.23
N ALA A 51 -3.48 -3.85 -9.45
CA ALA A 51 -4.85 -3.68 -9.94
C ALA A 51 -5.85 -3.97 -8.83
N GLU A 52 -6.68 -2.98 -8.52
CA GLU A 52 -7.79 -3.09 -7.57
C GLU A 52 -9.12 -3.23 -8.32
N SER A 53 -10.11 -3.88 -7.70
CA SER A 53 -11.47 -4.03 -8.24
C SER A 53 -12.49 -3.85 -7.14
N PHE A 54 -13.60 -3.16 -7.43
CA PHE A 54 -14.72 -2.98 -6.50
C PHE A 54 -15.41 -4.29 -6.12
N GLN A 55 -15.39 -5.28 -7.02
CA GLN A 55 -16.14 -6.52 -6.83
C GLN A 55 -15.36 -7.57 -6.02
N GLN A 56 -14.03 -7.51 -6.05
CA GLN A 56 -13.22 -8.63 -5.56
C GLN A 56 -12.68 -8.43 -4.13
N GLY A 57 -12.69 -7.22 -3.58
CA GLY A 57 -12.11 -6.92 -2.24
C GLY A 57 -10.61 -7.27 -2.09
N TYR A 58 -9.99 -7.86 -3.12
CA TYR A 58 -8.63 -8.33 -3.17
C TYR A 58 -7.93 -7.68 -4.36
N ALA A 59 -6.97 -6.82 -4.07
CA ALA A 59 -6.09 -6.25 -5.08
C ALA A 59 -5.10 -7.32 -5.56
N ARG A 60 -4.91 -7.43 -6.87
CA ARG A 60 -3.92 -8.35 -7.44
C ARG A 60 -2.70 -7.55 -7.87
N ASP A 61 -1.56 -7.91 -7.31
CA ASP A 61 -0.27 -7.42 -7.76
C ASP A 61 0.12 -8.14 -9.06
N ILE A 62 0.50 -7.37 -10.07
CA ILE A 62 0.67 -7.82 -11.46
C ILE A 62 2.15 -7.99 -11.84
N TYR A 63 3.04 -7.25 -11.17
CA TYR A 63 4.49 -7.41 -11.29
C TYR A 63 5.13 -7.02 -9.96
N THR A 64 5.54 -8.01 -9.17
CA THR A 64 6.19 -7.79 -7.86
C THR A 64 7.27 -8.83 -7.65
N GLY A 65 8.38 -8.42 -7.04
CA GLY A 65 9.49 -9.30 -6.69
C GLY A 65 10.38 -8.67 -5.62
N PRO A 66 11.36 -9.43 -5.07
CA PRO A 66 12.31 -8.88 -4.11
C PRO A 66 13.00 -7.64 -4.70
N GLY A 67 12.93 -6.50 -3.99
CA GLY A 67 13.44 -5.20 -4.46
C GLY A 67 12.35 -4.18 -4.86
N PHE A 68 11.10 -4.62 -5.00
CA PHE A 68 9.96 -3.77 -5.36
C PHE A 68 8.84 -3.84 -4.31
N PRO A 69 9.05 -3.30 -3.09
CA PRO A 69 8.15 -3.51 -1.96
C PRO A 69 6.82 -2.75 -2.08
N ARG A 70 6.65 -1.87 -3.07
CA ARG A 70 5.43 -1.09 -3.25
C ARG A 70 5.11 -0.92 -4.75
N PRO A 71 3.85 -1.08 -5.16
CA PRO A 71 3.44 -0.74 -6.52
C PRO A 71 3.76 0.71 -6.80
N SER A 72 4.43 0.97 -7.93
CA SER A 72 4.71 2.33 -8.40
C SER A 72 3.44 2.97 -8.98
N VAL A 73 2.54 2.13 -9.52
CA VAL A 73 1.27 2.55 -10.10
C VAL A 73 0.16 1.64 -9.58
N THR A 74 -0.96 2.24 -9.19
CA THR A 74 -2.17 1.52 -8.79
C THR A 74 -3.30 1.85 -9.76
N LEU A 75 -3.90 0.81 -10.34
CA LEU A 75 -5.05 0.91 -11.24
C LEU A 75 -6.32 0.44 -10.54
N LEU A 76 -7.43 1.06 -10.87
CA LEU A 76 -8.78 0.65 -10.48
C LEU A 76 -9.50 0.09 -11.70
N TYR A 77 -9.85 -1.19 -11.65
CA TYR A 77 -10.69 -1.86 -12.63
C TYR A 77 -12.16 -1.77 -12.25
N THR A 78 -12.96 -1.25 -13.18
CA THR A 78 -14.40 -1.00 -13.01
C THR A 78 -15.28 -2.01 -13.74
N GLY A 79 -14.69 -3.03 -14.37
CA GLY A 79 -15.39 -4.04 -15.19
C GLY A 79 -15.21 -3.84 -16.69
N ASN A 80 -14.85 -2.63 -17.14
CA ASN A 80 -14.53 -2.32 -18.53
C ASN A 80 -13.47 -1.22 -18.71
N HIS A 81 -13.14 -0.49 -17.64
CA HIS A 81 -12.12 0.57 -17.66
C HIS A 81 -11.11 0.41 -16.54
N TYR A 82 -9.88 0.80 -16.85
CA TYR A 82 -8.81 1.02 -15.88
C TYR A 82 -8.63 2.51 -15.66
N ASN A 83 -8.72 2.94 -14.40
CA ASN A 83 -8.39 4.29 -13.97
C ASN A 83 -7.13 4.27 -13.12
N ILE A 84 -6.38 5.37 -13.05
CA ILE A 84 -5.24 5.51 -12.13
C ILE A 84 -5.77 6.07 -10.81
N ILE A 85 -5.40 5.44 -9.69
CA ILE A 85 -5.76 5.89 -8.35
C ILE A 85 -4.52 6.22 -7.53
N TYR A 86 -4.65 7.21 -6.65
CA TYR A 86 -3.58 7.65 -5.77
C TYR A 86 -3.98 7.43 -4.31
N PRO A 87 -3.09 6.92 -3.45
CA PRO A 87 -3.36 6.83 -2.02
C PRO A 87 -3.69 8.21 -1.45
N ARG A 88 -4.59 8.23 -0.47
CA ARG A 88 -4.87 9.46 0.28
C ARG A 88 -3.59 9.89 1.01
N ALA A 89 -3.25 11.17 0.93
CA ALA A 89 -2.20 11.73 1.76
C ALA A 89 -2.54 11.48 3.25
N PRO A 90 -1.56 11.13 4.10
CA PRO A 90 -1.80 11.01 5.53
C PRO A 90 -2.31 12.36 6.08
N SER A 91 -3.45 12.36 6.77
CA SER A 91 -3.95 13.55 7.46
C SER A 91 -2.93 13.98 8.52
N ALA A 92 -2.60 15.28 8.57
CA ALA A 92 -1.75 15.88 9.61
C ALA A 92 -2.33 15.75 11.04
N GLU A 93 -3.57 15.25 11.17
CA GLU A 93 -4.30 15.13 12.42
C GLU A 93 -3.76 14.05 13.38
N SER A 94 -2.85 13.17 12.92
CA SER A 94 -2.25 12.16 13.80
C SER A 94 -1.13 12.68 14.72
N SER A 95 -0.76 13.97 14.66
CA SER A 95 0.33 14.56 15.45
C SER A 95 -0.13 15.42 16.64
N SER A 96 -1.44 15.52 16.90
CA SER A 96 -1.99 16.55 17.80
C SER A 96 -2.40 16.08 19.19
N HIS A 97 -2.07 14.84 19.59
CA HIS A 97 -2.57 14.27 20.87
C HIS A 97 -1.50 13.80 21.86
N GLN A 98 -0.23 14.18 21.69
CA GLN A 98 0.81 13.96 22.72
C GLN A 98 1.54 15.26 23.08
N ALA A 99 0.82 16.22 23.66
CA ALA A 99 1.47 17.33 24.37
C ALA A 99 0.54 17.92 25.44
N SER A 100 0.01 17.10 26.36
CA SER A 100 -0.47 17.62 27.64
C SER A 100 -0.56 16.50 28.67
N LYS A 101 0.59 16.05 29.17
CA LYS A 101 0.67 15.42 30.49
C LYS A 101 1.89 16.02 31.19
N ARG A 102 1.73 17.25 31.67
CA ARG A 102 2.65 17.81 32.65
C ARG A 102 2.29 17.19 34.00
N GLU A 103 3.30 16.63 34.62
CA GLU A 103 3.31 15.96 35.91
C GLU A 103 3.01 16.95 37.04
N ASP A 104 2.22 16.52 38.02
CA ASP A 104 2.06 17.20 39.31
C ASP A 104 2.83 16.36 40.34
N PRO A 105 3.90 16.86 40.98
CA PRO A 105 4.58 16.13 42.05
C PRO A 105 3.76 16.25 43.34
N ALA A 106 3.38 15.10 43.88
CA ALA A 106 2.79 15.00 45.20
C ALA A 106 3.80 15.49 46.27
N ASP A 107 3.48 16.59 46.93
CA ASP A 107 4.17 17.06 48.13
C ASP A 107 4.03 16.01 49.26
N GLN A 108 5.11 15.30 49.54
CA GLN A 108 5.29 14.58 50.79
C GLN A 108 6.11 15.46 51.75
N SER A 109 5.44 16.03 52.74
CA SER A 109 6.12 16.51 53.95
C SER A 109 5.48 15.85 55.16
N SER A 110 6.27 14.98 55.79
CA SER A 110 5.96 14.30 57.04
C SER A 110 6.48 15.11 58.23
N SER A 111 5.77 14.95 59.36
CA SER A 111 6.23 15.12 60.76
C SER A 111 5.99 16.48 61.42
N HIS A 112 5.15 16.53 62.47
CA HIS A 112 5.57 16.47 63.89
C HIS A 112 4.36 16.69 64.83
N GLN A 113 4.23 15.83 65.85
CA GLN A 113 3.40 16.04 67.05
C GLN A 113 3.98 17.16 67.92
N ALA A 114 3.13 17.93 68.61
CA ALA A 114 3.13 18.05 70.08
C ALA A 114 2.24 19.20 70.61
N SER A 115 1.38 18.83 71.57
CA SER A 115 1.16 19.49 72.87
C SER A 115 0.50 20.90 72.96
N GLN A 116 -0.77 20.87 73.38
CA GLN A 116 -1.46 21.67 74.42
C GLN A 116 -1.20 23.19 74.52
N ARG A 117 -2.29 24.00 74.54
CA ARG A 117 -2.78 24.78 75.72
C ARG A 117 -3.95 25.75 75.38
N GLU A 118 -5.04 25.62 76.15
CA GLU A 118 -6.10 26.55 76.63
C GLU A 118 -6.61 27.79 75.82
N GLU A 119 -7.96 27.86 75.75
CA GLU A 119 -8.98 28.95 75.50
C GLU A 119 -8.72 30.35 76.15
N PRO A 120 -9.56 31.43 76.00
CA PRO A 120 -10.80 31.66 75.20
C PRO A 120 -10.98 33.07 74.55
N ALA A 121 -12.12 33.22 73.84
CA ALA A 121 -13.05 34.37 73.71
C ALA A 121 -12.69 35.70 73.00
N GLY A 122 -13.62 36.15 72.14
CA GLY A 122 -13.75 37.54 71.72
C GLY A 122 -14.67 37.75 70.51
N GLN A 123 -15.98 37.88 70.75
CA GLN A 123 -16.98 38.35 69.79
C GLN A 123 -16.93 39.88 69.63
N SER A 124 -17.08 40.38 68.41
CA SER A 124 -17.78 41.63 68.11
C SER A 124 -18.25 41.63 66.66
#